data_AF-A0AAD4BUF8-F1
#
_entry.id   AF-A0AAD4BUF8-F1
#
_cell.length_a   1.000
_cell.length_b   1.000
_cell.length_c   1.000
_cell.angle_alpha   90.00
_cell.angle_beta   90.00
_cell.angle_gamma   90.00
#
_symmetry.space_group_name_H-M   'P 1'
#
loop_
_entity.id
_entity.type
_entity.pdbx_description
1 polymer ?
#
loop_
_entity_poly.entity_id
_entity_poly.type
_entity_poly.pdbx_seq_one_letter_code
_entity_poly.pdbx_strand_id
1 'polypeptide(L)'
;MHFYLESWGMDVSKHAKFLHNTIRQMIQYTYAVIVQSSRSKVSRTNGGKCDIQKAHVLWLGKRAFHAVLRKFEIYSSSLLKLLAFELALPSNQRIGHRFKRLVKESSSIMVTIGL
;
A
#
# COMPACT_ATOMS: atom_id res chain seq x y z
N MET A 1 5.56 8.09 -5.04
CA MET A 1 5.31 7.48 -6.38
C MET A 1 4.68 8.48 -7.32
N HIS A 2 3.53 9.09 -7.01
CA HIS A 2 2.89 10.05 -7.92
C HIS A 2 3.82 11.16 -8.41
N PHE A 3 4.53 11.84 -7.51
CA PHE A 3 5.50 12.87 -7.86
C PHE A 3 6.58 12.41 -8.84
N TYR A 4 7.05 11.16 -8.74
CA TYR A 4 8.02 10.59 -9.69
C TYR A 4 7.39 10.34 -11.07
N LEU A 5 6.15 9.85 -11.11
CA LEU A 5 5.46 9.59 -12.37
C LEU A 5 5.11 10.87 -13.11
N GLU A 6 4.74 11.91 -12.35
CA GLU A 6 4.49 13.26 -12.86
C GLU A 6 5.77 13.89 -13.40
N SER A 7 6.87 13.87 -12.64
CA SER A 7 8.14 14.44 -13.09
C SER A 7 8.75 13.73 -14.30
N TRP A 8 8.43 12.44 -14.49
CA TRP A 8 8.82 11.69 -15.69
C TRP A 8 7.91 11.91 -16.90
N GLY A 9 6.78 12.62 -16.75
CA GLY A 9 5.81 12.81 -17.83
C GLY A 9 5.19 11.50 -18.33
N MET A 10 5.09 10.49 -17.47
CA MET A 10 4.66 9.15 -17.87
C MET A 10 3.16 9.08 -18.16
N ASP A 11 2.78 8.52 -19.30
CA ASP A 11 1.39 8.18 -19.60
C ASP A 11 0.95 6.97 -18.76
N VAL A 12 0.35 7.26 -17.61
CA VAL A 12 -0.14 6.28 -16.62
C VAL A 12 -1.13 5.30 -17.25
N SER A 13 -1.96 5.76 -18.19
CA SER A 13 -3.02 4.96 -18.79
C SER A 13 -2.44 3.80 -19.62
N LYS A 14 -1.39 4.10 -20.41
CA LYS A 14 -0.68 3.11 -21.24
C LYS A 14 0.15 2.13 -20.43
N HIS A 15 0.62 2.55 -19.25
CA HIS A 15 1.55 1.77 -18.43
C HIS A 15 0.91 1.18 -17.16
N ALA A 16 -0.42 1.13 -17.08
CA ALA A 16 -1.13 0.69 -15.88
C ALA A 16 -0.71 -0.69 -15.36
N LYS A 17 -0.43 -1.66 -16.24
CA LYS A 17 0.05 -3.00 -15.86
C LYS A 17 1.46 -2.97 -15.26
N PHE A 18 2.35 -2.16 -15.84
CA PHE A 18 3.69 -1.96 -15.30
C PHE A 18 3.61 -1.32 -13.92
N LEU A 19 2.83 -0.24 -13.77
CA LEU A 19 2.65 0.46 -12.50
C LEU A 19 2.03 -0.45 -11.43
N HIS A 20 1.05 -1.27 -11.79
CA HIS A 20 0.46 -2.26 -10.89
C HIS A 20 1.51 -3.28 -10.39
N ASN A 21 2.33 -3.81 -11.30
CA ASN A 21 3.43 -4.71 -10.93
C ASN A 21 4.47 -4.02 -10.03
N THR A 22 4.84 -2.77 -10.33
CA THR A 22 5.77 -1.98 -9.51
C THR A 22 5.20 -1.77 -8.12
N ILE A 23 3.92 -1.39 -7.98
CA ILE A 23 3.24 -1.28 -6.68
C ILE A 23 3.32 -2.60 -5.92
N ARG A 24 3.02 -3.72 -6.58
CA ARG A 24 3.08 -5.05 -5.97
C ARG A 24 4.48 -5.37 -5.45
N GLN A 25 5.51 -5.11 -6.25
CA GLN A 25 6.91 -5.34 -5.87
C GLN A 25 7.32 -4.42 -4.71
N MET A 26 6.96 -3.14 -4.74
CA MET A 26 7.25 -2.20 -3.66
C MET A 26 6.64 -2.67 -2.34
N ILE A 27 5.39 -3.13 -2.33
CA ILE A 27 4.76 -3.62 -1.09
C ILE A 27 5.41 -4.91 -0.58
N GLN A 28 5.77 -5.83 -1.49
CA GLN A 28 6.49 -7.06 -1.13
C GLN A 28 7.89 -6.77 -0.57
N TYR A 29 8.60 -5.83 -1.18
CA TYR A 29 9.88 -5.35 -0.70
C TYR A 29 9.76 -4.72 0.69
N THR A 30 8.77 -3.85 0.91
CA THR A 30 8.51 -3.27 2.23
C THR A 30 8.29 -4.35 3.30
N TYR A 31 7.53 -5.39 3.00
CA TYR A 31 7.38 -6.52 3.93
C TYR A 31 8.71 -7.21 4.23
N ALA A 32 9.53 -7.48 3.20
CA ALA A 32 10.85 -8.09 3.38
C ALA A 32 11.76 -7.23 4.26
N VAL A 33 11.75 -5.90 4.05
CA VAL A 33 12.49 -4.94 4.87
C VAL A 33 11.99 -4.96 6.33
N ILE A 34 10.68 -4.95 6.57
CA ILE A 34 10.11 -5.02 7.93
C ILE A 34 10.59 -6.29 8.64
N VAL A 35 10.50 -7.44 7.97
CA VAL A 35 10.95 -8.73 8.52
C VAL A 35 12.45 -8.70 8.80
N GLN A 36 13.26 -8.20 7.87
CA GLN A 36 14.71 -8.13 8.04
C GLN A 36 15.09 -7.23 9.22
N SER A 37 14.51 -6.03 9.31
CA SER A 37 14.75 -5.09 10.41
C SER A 37 14.37 -5.67 11.75
N SER A 38 13.25 -6.40 11.82
CA SER A 38 12.82 -7.08 13.05
C SER A 38 13.71 -8.25 13.47
N ARG A 39 14.47 -8.83 12.54
CA ARG A 39 15.41 -9.93 12.81
C ARG A 39 16.81 -9.43 13.11
N SER A 40 17.06 -8.12 13.00
CA SER A 40 18.36 -7.53 13.28
C SER A 40 18.85 -7.84 14.69
N LYS A 41 20.17 -7.92 14.85
CA LYS A 41 20.81 -8.21 16.15
C LYS A 41 20.31 -7.24 17.23
N VAL A 42 20.21 -5.95 16.89
CA VAL A 42 19.71 -4.89 17.77
C VAL A 42 18.27 -5.13 18.21
N SER A 43 17.38 -5.53 17.29
CA SER A 43 15.99 -5.82 17.63
C SER A 43 15.87 -7.04 18.54
N ARG A 44 16.67 -8.10 18.29
CA ARG A 44 16.69 -9.31 19.13
C ARG A 44 17.25 -9.06 20.52
N THR A 45 18.34 -8.29 20.63
CA THR A 45 18.93 -7.94 21.93
C THR A 45 17.98 -7.11 22.80
N ASN A 46 17.06 -6.38 22.18
CA ASN A 46 16.05 -5.58 22.87
C ASN A 46 14.71 -6.31 23.05
N GLY A 47 14.67 -7.63 22.86
CA GLY A 47 13.45 -8.43 23.02
C GLY A 47 12.37 -8.19 21.96
N GLY A 48 12.72 -7.57 20.83
CA GLY A 48 11.79 -7.28 19.75
C GLY A 48 11.16 -8.54 19.16
N LYS A 49 9.83 -8.61 19.19
CA LYS A 49 9.04 -9.61 18.46
C LYS A 49 8.22 -8.89 17.39
N CYS A 50 8.36 -9.34 16.15
CA CYS A 50 7.56 -8.85 15.03
C CYS A 50 6.69 -9.98 14.51
N ASP A 51 5.45 -10.06 15.00
CA ASP A 51 4.43 -10.98 14.50
C ASP A 51 3.51 -10.25 13.52
N ILE A 52 4.11 -9.77 12.43
CA ILE A 52 3.38 -9.11 11.36
C ILE A 52 3.10 -10.10 10.26
N GLN A 53 1.81 -10.40 10.06
CA GLN A 53 1.37 -11.27 8.97
C GLN A 53 1.53 -10.57 7.62
N LYS A 54 2.17 -11.25 6.66
CA LYS A 54 2.39 -10.76 5.29
C LYS A 54 1.11 -10.24 4.65
N ALA A 55 0.00 -10.98 4.80
CA ALA A 55 -1.29 -10.61 4.23
C ALA A 55 -1.77 -9.23 4.69
N HIS A 56 -1.56 -8.87 5.96
CA HIS A 56 -1.92 -7.55 6.48
C HIS A 56 -1.11 -6.43 5.83
N VAL A 57 0.20 -6.62 5.67
CA VAL A 57 1.08 -5.62 5.04
C VAL A 57 0.75 -5.46 3.56
N LEU A 58 0.51 -6.57 2.86
CA LEU A 58 0.08 -6.54 1.46
C LEU A 58 -1.23 -5.77 1.29
N TRP A 59 -2.20 -6.04 2.16
CA TRP A 59 -3.50 -5.35 2.13
C TRP A 59 -3.37 -3.86 2.45
N LEU A 60 -2.64 -3.50 3.51
CA LEU A 60 -2.40 -2.11 3.90
C LEU A 60 -1.70 -1.34 2.78
N GLY A 61 -0.68 -1.92 2.16
CA GLY A 61 0.04 -1.33 1.05
C GLY A 61 -0.88 -1.02 -0.13
N LYS A 62 -1.66 -2.01 -0.59
CA LYS A 62 -2.63 -1.82 -1.70
C LYS A 62 -3.63 -0.72 -1.38
N ARG A 63 -4.15 -0.70 -0.15
CA ARG A 63 -5.10 0.31 0.30
C ARG A 63 -4.47 1.70 0.31
N ALA A 64 -3.24 1.84 0.80
CA ALA A 64 -2.53 3.12 0.83
C ALA A 64 -2.31 3.67 -0.59
N PHE A 65 -1.84 2.83 -1.52
CA PHE A 65 -1.70 3.22 -2.92
C PHE A 65 -3.03 3.62 -3.54
N HIS A 66 -4.11 2.85 -3.33
CA HIS A 66 -5.43 3.21 -3.83
C HIS A 66 -5.94 4.53 -3.22
N ALA A 67 -5.76 4.75 -1.92
CA ALA A 67 -6.24 5.93 -1.21
C ALA A 67 -5.54 7.22 -1.61
N VAL A 68 -4.23 7.16 -1.91
CA VAL A 68 -3.45 8.30 -2.39
C VAL A 68 -3.69 8.53 -3.88
N LEU A 69 -3.59 7.49 -4.72
CA LEU A 69 -3.68 7.63 -6.17
C LEU A 69 -5.07 8.05 -6.65
N ARG A 70 -6.14 7.72 -5.92
CA ARG A 70 -7.51 8.14 -6.27
C ARG A 70 -7.74 9.65 -6.29
N LYS A 71 -6.82 10.41 -5.70
CA LYS A 71 -6.90 11.88 -5.68
C LYS A 71 -6.48 12.52 -7.00
N PHE A 72 -5.83 11.75 -7.89
CA PHE A 72 -5.33 12.27 -9.15
C PHE A 72 -6.04 11.58 -10.31
N GLU A 73 -6.69 12.36 -11.17
CA GLU A 73 -7.54 11.86 -12.25
C GLU A 73 -6.78 10.96 -13.24
N ILE A 74 -5.47 11.18 -13.41
CA ILE A 74 -4.60 10.42 -14.30
C ILE A 74 -4.57 8.91 -14.00
N TYR A 75 -4.91 8.47 -12.78
CA TYR A 75 -4.94 7.05 -12.39
C TYR A 75 -6.33 6.39 -12.51
N SER A 76 -7.37 7.18 -12.80
CA SER A 76 -8.79 6.79 -12.67
C SER A 76 -9.22 5.61 -13.55
N SER A 77 -8.65 5.46 -14.74
CA SER A 77 -9.22 4.62 -15.79
C SER A 77 -8.85 3.13 -15.68
N SER A 78 -7.64 2.80 -15.21
CA SER A 78 -7.10 1.43 -15.28
C SER A 78 -6.43 0.96 -14.00
N LEU A 79 -5.50 1.73 -13.45
CA LEU A 79 -4.72 1.32 -12.27
C LEU A 79 -5.58 1.25 -11.01
N LEU A 80 -6.44 2.25 -10.78
CA LEU A 80 -7.35 2.24 -9.63
C LEU A 80 -8.35 1.10 -9.69
N LYS A 81 -8.86 0.75 -10.88
CA LYS A 81 -9.78 -0.38 -11.04
C LYS A 81 -9.12 -1.71 -10.65
N LEU A 82 -7.86 -1.92 -11.04
CA LEU A 82 -7.10 -3.11 -10.64
C LEU A 82 -6.91 -3.19 -9.12
N LEU A 83 -6.52 -2.07 -8.50
CA LEU A 83 -6.35 -2.00 -7.04
C LEU A 83 -7.68 -2.19 -6.29
N ALA A 84 -8.76 -1.58 -6.78
CA ALA A 84 -10.10 -1.72 -6.21
C ALA A 84 -10.60 -3.17 -6.30
N PHE A 85 -10.39 -3.82 -7.46
CA PHE A 85 -10.72 -5.23 -7.65
C PHE A 85 -9.97 -6.12 -6.65
N GLU A 86 -8.66 -5.92 -6.48
CA GLU A 86 -7.90 -6.69 -5.51
C GLU A 86 -8.39 -6.46 -4.07
N LEU A 87 -8.70 -5.22 -3.70
CA LEU A 87 -9.22 -4.88 -2.38
C LEU A 87 -10.62 -5.47 -2.11
N ALA A 88 -11.41 -5.68 -3.16
CA ALA A 88 -12.75 -6.26 -3.08
C ALA A 88 -12.75 -7.79 -2.89
N LEU A 89 -11.60 -8.47 -3.05
CA LEU A 89 -11.53 -9.93 -2.87
C LEU A 89 -11.93 -10.34 -1.44
N PRO A 90 -12.63 -11.48 -1.23
CA PRO A 90 -13.15 -11.88 0.08
C PRO A 90 -12.10 -11.96 1.19
N SER A 91 -10.89 -12.41 0.87
CA SER A 91 -9.76 -12.45 1.81
C SER A 91 -9.38 -11.05 2.32
N ASN A 92 -9.37 -10.08 1.42
CA ASN A 92 -9.04 -8.68 1.72
C ASN A 92 -10.19 -7.96 2.43
N GLN A 93 -11.44 -8.34 2.17
CA GLN A 93 -12.58 -7.81 2.92
C GLN A 93 -12.51 -8.20 4.40
N ARG A 94 -12.19 -9.47 4.71
CA ARG A 94 -12.01 -9.94 6.10
C ARG A 94 -10.93 -9.14 6.84
N ILE A 95 -9.79 -8.92 6.19
CA ILE A 95 -8.71 -8.08 6.72
C ILE A 95 -9.19 -6.64 6.91
N GLY A 96 -9.95 -6.11 5.95
CA GLY A 96 -10.53 -4.77 6.03
C GLY A 96 -11.48 -4.57 7.19
N HIS A 97 -12.31 -5.56 7.52
CA HIS A 97 -13.13 -5.52 8.73
C HIS A 97 -12.28 -5.45 9.99
N ARG A 98 -11.23 -6.29 10.08
CA ARG A 98 -10.31 -6.30 11.23
C ARG A 98 -9.62 -4.95 11.45
N PHE A 99 -9.20 -4.28 10.38
CA PHE A 99 -8.46 -3.01 10.44
C PHE A 99 -9.33 -1.76 10.22
N LYS A 100 -10.67 -1.87 10.26
CA LYS A 100 -11.60 -0.76 9.99
C LYS A 100 -11.31 0.48 10.84
N ARG A 101 -10.97 0.29 12.12
CA ARG A 101 -10.64 1.40 13.04
C ARG A 101 -9.36 2.12 12.64
N LEU A 102 -8.28 1.37 12.42
CA LEU A 102 -6.98 1.90 11.98
C LEU A 102 -7.11 2.65 10.65
N VAL A 103 -7.94 2.14 9.74
CA VAL A 103 -8.28 2.82 8.48
C VAL A 103 -8.98 4.15 8.71
N LYS A 104 -9.94 4.21 9.65
CA LYS A 104 -10.68 5.44 9.95
C LYS A 104 -9.74 6.50 10.51
N GLU A 105 -8.90 6.11 11.46
CA GLU A 105 -7.90 6.99 12.09
C GLU A 105 -6.89 7.52 11.07
N SER A 106 -6.34 6.64 10.23
CA SER A 106 -5.39 7.05 9.17
C SER A 106 -6.02 7.96 8.12
N SER A 107 -7.30 7.76 7.77
CA SER A 107 -8.01 8.65 6.84
C SER A 107 -8.13 10.07 7.40
N SER A 108 -8.42 10.21 8.70
CA SER A 108 -8.46 11.52 9.36
C SER A 108 -7.09 12.19 9.34
N ILE A 109 -6.02 11.44 9.64
CA ILE A 109 -4.65 11.96 9.61
C ILE A 109 -4.26 12.42 8.21
N MET A 110 -4.59 11.64 7.16
CA MET A 110 -4.31 12.00 5.77
C MET A 110 -4.95 13.35 5.41
N VAL A 111 -6.22 13.56 5.78
CA VAL A 111 -6.91 14.84 5.58
C VAL A 111 -6.17 15.99 6.27
N THR A 112 -5.73 15.79 7.52
CA THR A 112 -4.98 16.81 8.28
C THR A 112 -3.67 17.21 7.61
N ILE A 113 -2.97 16.27 6.97
CA ILE A 113 -1.67 16.53 6.31
C ILE A 113 -1.81 16.89 4.82
N GLY A 114 -3.03 17.17 4.34
CA GLY A 114 -3.28 17.53 2.94
C GLY A 114 -3.17 16.37 1.94
N LEU A 115 -3.18 15.12 2.43
CA LEU A 115 -3.12 13.88 1.65
C LEU A 115 -4.42 13.13 1.58
#